data_AF-J7RKL7-F1
#
_entry.id   AF-J7RKL7-F1
#
_cell.length_a   1.000
_cell.length_b   1.000
_cell.length_c   1.000
_cell.angle_alpha   90.00
_cell.angle_beta   90.00
_cell.angle_gamma   90.00
#
_symmetry.space_group_name_H-M   'P 1'
#
loop_
_entity.id
_entity.type
_entity.pdbx_description
1 polymer ?
#
loop_
_entity_poly.entity_id
_entity_poly.type
_entity_poly.pdbx_seq_one_letter_code
_entity_poly.pdbx_strand_id
1 'polypeptide(L)'
;MTRIINRLYIYYQLSTSVLFLALFARWAVLYPLVSGRFLPGGIHVFLISLICYATVGELLWSLKFRRVSGTLKSATLLKDANLLYFCLAMNHISDYDHSLVLKNISYSAFIIGLSLSQCYVHATQMFKRGEPLWFSGFLRRVYVYILLPVMHLSEFNLLLLNVQSSQSIESPVLDIVHKIVLVFFLPLACVAWRKAMV
;
A
#
# COMPACT_ATOMS: atom_id res chain seq x y z
N MET A 1 16.91 18.01 18.04
CA MET A 1 16.85 17.23 16.78
C MET A 1 17.55 18.02 15.69
N THR A 2 18.59 17.48 15.05
CA THR A 2 19.45 18.26 14.14
C THR A 2 18.69 18.66 12.87
N ARG A 3 18.87 19.91 12.40
CA ARG A 3 18.19 20.45 11.18
C ARG A 3 18.33 19.52 9.96
N ILE A 4 19.43 18.79 9.87
CA ILE A 4 19.73 17.82 8.81
C ILE A 4 18.74 16.66 8.80
N ILE A 5 18.40 16.11 9.98
CA ILE A 5 17.47 14.96 10.09
C ILE A 5 16.07 15.35 9.60
N ASN A 6 15.61 16.56 9.93
CA ASN A 6 14.30 17.04 9.48
C ASN A 6 14.28 17.26 7.96
N ARG A 7 15.37 17.78 7.36
CA ARG A 7 15.48 17.91 5.90
C ARG A 7 15.47 16.56 5.19
N LEU A 8 16.19 15.57 5.72
CA LEU A 8 16.19 14.21 5.19
C LEU A 8 14.79 13.56 5.26
N TYR A 9 14.07 13.77 6.37
CA TYR A 9 12.70 13.28 6.49
C TYR A 9 11.76 13.94 5.48
N ILE A 10 11.83 15.27 5.32
CA ILE A 10 11.01 15.99 4.32
C ILE A 10 11.36 15.54 2.90
N TYR A 11 12.65 15.37 2.59
CA TYR A 11 13.09 14.85 1.30
C TYR A 11 12.56 13.45 1.03
N TYR A 12 12.61 12.57 2.03
CA TYR A 12 12.01 11.24 1.95
C TYR A 12 10.52 11.31 1.63
N GLN A 13 9.74 12.09 2.40
CA GLN A 13 8.30 12.26 2.19
C GLN A 13 7.94 12.84 0.80
N LEU A 14 8.75 13.79 0.30
CA LEU A 14 8.58 14.34 -1.04
C LEU A 14 8.88 13.27 -2.11
N SER A 15 9.99 12.56 -1.96
CA SER A 15 10.39 11.53 -2.92
C SER A 15 9.35 10.41 -3.01
N THR A 16 8.84 9.93 -1.87
CA THR A 16 7.85 8.85 -1.84
C THR A 16 6.50 9.31 -2.39
N SER A 17 6.03 10.50 -2.04
CA SER A 17 4.78 11.05 -2.62
C SER A 17 4.86 11.17 -4.14
N VAL A 18 5.97 11.68 -4.67
CA VAL A 18 6.21 11.78 -6.12
C VAL A 18 6.27 10.39 -6.78
N LEU A 19 6.94 9.42 -6.16
CA LEU A 19 7.02 8.05 -6.70
C LEU A 19 5.65 7.36 -6.74
N PHE A 20 4.81 7.53 -5.72
CA PHE A 20 3.44 7.01 -5.74
C PHE A 20 2.56 7.73 -6.77
N LEU A 21 2.74 9.05 -6.95
CA LEU A 21 2.07 9.78 -8.02
C LEU A 21 2.54 9.30 -9.41
N ALA A 22 3.83 8.99 -9.57
CA ALA A 22 4.37 8.43 -10.81
C ALA A 22 3.82 7.03 -11.09
N LEU A 23 3.63 6.19 -10.06
CA LEU A 23 2.93 4.91 -10.18
C LEU A 23 1.50 5.11 -10.70
N PHE A 24 0.76 6.06 -10.13
CA PHE A 24 -0.60 6.39 -10.57
C PHE A 24 -0.62 6.85 -12.02
N ALA A 25 0.24 7.80 -12.39
CA ALA A 25 0.32 8.34 -13.75
C ALA A 25 0.69 7.25 -14.77
N ARG A 26 1.67 6.40 -14.43
CA ARG A 26 2.08 5.26 -15.26
C ARG A 26 0.94 4.27 -15.44
N TRP A 27 0.19 4.00 -14.37
CA TRP A 27 -1.00 3.14 -14.46
C TRP A 27 -2.10 3.79 -15.30
N ALA A 28 -2.39 5.07 -15.14
CA ALA A 28 -3.43 5.77 -15.89
C ALA A 28 -3.16 5.78 -17.42
N VAL A 29 -1.89 5.98 -17.82
CA VAL A 29 -1.48 5.92 -19.24
C VAL A 29 -1.60 4.51 -19.79
N LEU A 30 -1.27 3.50 -18.98
CA LEU A 30 -1.30 2.10 -19.39
C LEU A 30 -2.69 1.47 -19.27
N TYR A 31 -3.59 2.02 -18.45
CA TYR A 31 -4.94 1.52 -18.24
C TYR A 31 -5.71 1.19 -19.53
N PRO A 32 -5.77 2.06 -20.56
CA PRO A 32 -6.42 1.72 -21.83
C PRO A 32 -5.72 0.59 -22.61
N LEU A 33 -4.43 0.36 -22.36
CA LEU A 33 -3.64 -0.70 -22.97
C LEU A 33 -3.72 -2.03 -22.21
N VAL A 34 -4.09 -1.99 -20.92
CA VAL A 34 -4.37 -3.18 -20.10
C VAL A 34 -5.74 -3.75 -20.49
N SER A 35 -5.80 -4.31 -21.69
CA SER A 35 -6.81 -5.30 -22.08
C SER A 35 -6.46 -6.63 -21.41
N GLY A 36 -7.46 -7.50 -21.15
CA GLY A 36 -7.28 -8.80 -20.47
C GLY A 36 -6.25 -9.76 -21.08
N ARG A 37 -5.60 -9.38 -22.20
CA ARG A 37 -4.49 -10.10 -22.83
C ARG A 37 -3.10 -9.68 -22.37
N PHE A 38 -2.86 -8.42 -22.01
CA PHE A 38 -1.51 -7.93 -21.70
C PHE A 38 -1.50 -7.16 -20.39
N LEU A 39 -0.69 -7.63 -19.45
CA LEU A 39 -0.39 -6.88 -18.25
C LEU A 39 1.11 -6.56 -18.25
N PRO A 40 1.50 -5.28 -18.22
CA PRO A 40 2.91 -4.94 -18.20
C PRO A 40 3.52 -5.36 -16.84
N GLY A 41 4.23 -6.49 -16.82
CA GLY A 41 4.96 -6.98 -15.64
C GLY A 41 5.89 -5.91 -15.04
N GLY A 42 6.38 -4.98 -15.86
CA GLY A 42 7.16 -3.83 -15.40
C GLY A 42 6.43 -2.88 -14.43
N ILE A 43 5.08 -2.79 -14.47
CA ILE A 43 4.32 -2.04 -13.45
C ILE A 43 4.31 -2.82 -12.14
N HIS A 44 4.11 -4.13 -12.20
CA HIS A 44 4.05 -4.97 -11.01
C HIS A 44 5.38 -4.95 -10.24
N VAL A 45 6.49 -5.14 -10.94
CA VAL A 45 7.83 -5.06 -10.35
C VAL A 45 8.08 -3.67 -9.76
N PHE A 46 7.65 -2.61 -10.44
CA PHE A 46 7.74 -1.24 -9.94
C PHE A 46 6.89 -1.04 -8.67
N LEU A 47 5.66 -1.56 -8.65
CA LEU A 47 4.75 -1.53 -7.51
C LEU A 47 5.38 -2.21 -6.29
N ILE A 48 5.81 -3.47 -6.42
CA ILE A 48 6.42 -4.23 -5.31
C ILE A 48 7.67 -3.53 -4.79
N SER A 49 8.56 -3.10 -5.69
CA SER A 49 9.79 -2.39 -5.33
C SER A 49 9.49 -1.09 -4.57
N LEU A 50 8.50 -0.32 -5.04
CA LEU A 50 8.08 0.92 -4.40
C LEU A 50 7.47 0.69 -3.02
N ILE A 51 6.61 -0.32 -2.87
CA ILE A 51 6.02 -0.68 -1.58
C ILE A 51 7.11 -1.09 -0.60
N CYS A 52 8.04 -1.96 -1.01
CA CYS A 52 9.16 -2.38 -0.16
C CYS A 52 10.01 -1.19 0.27
N TYR A 53 10.37 -0.30 -0.66
CA TYR A 53 11.14 0.91 -0.35
C TYR A 53 10.40 1.82 0.65
N ALA A 54 9.13 2.11 0.40
CA ALA A 54 8.33 3.01 1.23
C ALA A 54 8.05 2.44 2.62
N THR A 55 7.76 1.14 2.74
CA THR A 55 7.49 0.51 4.04
C THR A 55 8.76 0.40 4.89
N VAL A 56 9.89 -0.02 4.31
CA VAL A 56 11.17 -0.04 5.03
C VAL A 56 11.59 1.37 5.46
N GLY A 57 11.45 2.36 4.58
CA GLY A 57 11.73 3.75 4.89
C GLY A 57 10.85 4.28 6.04
N GLU A 58 9.55 4.01 6.01
CA GLU A 58 8.63 4.44 7.08
C GLU A 58 8.92 3.74 8.41
N LEU A 59 9.25 2.46 8.41
CA LEU A 59 9.65 1.73 9.62
C LEU A 59 10.91 2.34 10.23
N LEU A 60 11.94 2.61 9.43
CA LEU A 60 13.18 3.25 9.88
C LEU A 60 12.92 4.63 10.50
N TRP A 61 12.07 5.43 9.86
CA TRP A 61 11.69 6.74 10.40
C TRP A 61 10.83 6.63 11.66
N SER A 62 9.86 5.72 11.71
CA SER A 62 9.02 5.50 12.89
C SER A 62 9.85 5.09 14.10
N LEU A 63 10.78 4.15 13.93
CA LEU A 63 11.70 3.73 14.99
C LEU A 63 12.52 4.91 15.52
N LYS A 64 13.00 5.77 14.62
CA LYS A 64 13.79 6.96 14.97
C LYS A 64 12.98 8.04 15.71
N PHE A 65 11.72 8.28 15.32
CA PHE A 65 10.90 9.36 15.88
C PHE A 65 10.04 8.93 17.09
N ARG A 66 9.52 7.70 17.12
CA ARG A 66 8.56 7.22 18.14
C ARG A 66 9.15 6.24 19.15
N ARG A 67 10.41 5.83 19.01
CA ARG A 67 11.05 4.72 19.74
C ARG A 67 10.30 3.39 19.54
N VAL A 68 10.90 2.28 19.97
CA VAL A 68 10.38 0.92 19.71
C VAL A 68 8.99 0.70 20.31
N SER A 69 8.77 1.15 21.56
CA SER A 69 7.49 0.98 22.28
C SER A 69 6.32 1.77 21.66
N GLY A 70 6.59 2.95 21.11
CA GLY A 70 5.60 3.76 20.40
C GLY A 70 5.31 3.26 18.97
N THR A 71 6.30 2.61 18.35
CA THR A 71 6.18 2.04 17.00
C THR A 71 5.33 0.77 17.01
N LEU A 72 5.51 -0.12 18.00
CA LEU A 72 4.73 -1.36 18.13
C LEU A 72 3.22 -1.12 18.34
N LYS A 73 2.83 0.00 18.95
CA LYS A 73 1.42 0.36 19.17
C LYS A 73 0.81 1.16 18.02
N SER A 74 1.62 1.54 17.03
CA SER A 74 1.20 2.43 15.95
C SER A 74 0.40 1.69 14.89
N ALA A 75 -0.62 2.35 14.33
CA ALA A 75 -1.34 1.85 13.16
C ALA A 75 -0.44 1.76 11.91
N THR A 76 0.66 2.53 11.88
CA THR A 76 1.65 2.53 10.78
C THR A 76 2.38 1.20 10.69
N LEU A 77 2.80 0.60 11.81
CA LEU A 77 3.44 -0.71 11.77
C LEU A 77 2.52 -1.80 11.24
N LEU A 78 1.22 -1.75 11.59
CA LEU A 78 0.25 -2.71 11.09
C LEU A 78 0.05 -2.57 9.57
N LYS A 79 -0.03 -1.33 9.08
CA LYS A 79 -0.09 -1.02 7.65
C LYS A 79 1.15 -1.54 6.92
N ASP A 80 2.34 -1.24 7.45
CA ASP A 80 3.61 -1.61 6.82
C ASP A 80 3.82 -3.13 6.80
N ALA A 81 3.44 -3.83 7.87
CA ALA A 81 3.46 -5.28 7.93
C ALA A 81 2.50 -5.91 6.90
N ASN A 82 1.30 -5.35 6.73
CA ASN A 82 0.33 -5.82 5.74
C ASN A 82 0.86 -5.65 4.31
N LEU A 83 1.42 -4.48 4.00
CA LEU A 83 1.99 -4.18 2.69
C LEU A 83 3.24 -5.03 2.38
N LEU A 84 4.09 -5.30 3.38
CA LEU A 84 5.21 -6.23 3.24
C LEU A 84 4.74 -7.66 3.01
N TYR A 85 3.69 -8.09 3.71
CA TYR A 85 3.06 -9.39 3.47
C TYR A 85 2.48 -9.48 2.07
N PHE A 86 1.78 -8.44 1.59
CA PHE A 86 1.31 -8.36 0.21
C PHE A 86 2.46 -8.51 -0.79
N CYS A 87 3.58 -7.81 -0.58
CA CYS A 87 4.77 -7.96 -1.42
C CYS A 87 5.25 -9.42 -1.42
N LEU A 88 5.40 -10.05 -0.26
CA LEU A 88 5.85 -11.45 -0.18
C LEU A 88 4.88 -12.40 -0.90
N ALA A 89 3.56 -12.23 -0.69
CA ALA A 89 2.54 -13.07 -1.30
C ALA A 89 2.49 -12.93 -2.83
N MET A 90 2.78 -11.73 -3.35
CA MET A 90 2.63 -11.41 -4.77
C MET A 90 3.97 -11.45 -5.56
N ASN A 91 5.12 -11.43 -4.89
CA ASN A 91 6.44 -11.44 -5.52
C ASN A 91 6.77 -12.77 -6.24
N HIS A 92 6.03 -13.84 -5.94
CA HIS A 92 6.21 -15.17 -6.54
C HIS A 92 5.47 -15.35 -7.88
N ILE A 93 4.86 -14.30 -8.44
CA ILE A 93 4.20 -14.38 -9.75
C ILE A 93 5.28 -14.38 -10.84
N SER A 94 5.74 -15.57 -11.22
CA SER A 94 6.72 -15.78 -12.29
C SER A 94 6.12 -15.56 -13.68
N ASP A 95 4.81 -15.77 -13.82
CA ASP A 95 4.09 -15.72 -15.10
C ASP A 95 3.06 -14.58 -15.13
N TYR A 96 3.57 -13.36 -15.35
CA TYR A 96 2.78 -12.13 -15.35
C TYR A 96 1.67 -12.12 -16.41
N ASP A 97 1.91 -12.80 -17.54
CA ASP A 97 0.98 -12.83 -18.68
C ASP A 97 -0.20 -13.78 -18.46
N HIS A 98 -0.05 -14.77 -17.59
CA HIS A 98 -1.09 -15.77 -17.29
C HIS A 98 -1.71 -15.61 -15.89
N SER A 99 -1.21 -14.69 -15.07
CA SER A 99 -1.76 -14.46 -13.73
C SER A 99 -3.19 -13.90 -13.77
N LEU A 100 -4.14 -14.72 -13.31
CA LEU A 100 -5.54 -14.32 -13.12
C LEU A 100 -5.70 -13.20 -12.08
N VAL A 101 -4.80 -13.18 -11.09
CA VAL A 101 -4.80 -12.20 -9.99
C VAL A 101 -4.53 -10.81 -10.54
N LEU A 102 -3.51 -10.67 -11.40
CA LEU A 102 -3.09 -9.38 -11.92
C LEU A 102 -4.06 -8.81 -12.94
N LYS A 103 -4.74 -9.67 -13.72
CA LYS A 103 -5.75 -9.27 -14.70
C LYS A 103 -7.08 -8.85 -14.08
N ASN A 104 -7.27 -9.10 -12.79
CA ASN A 104 -8.50 -8.74 -12.10
C ASN A 104 -8.62 -7.22 -11.94
N ILE A 105 -9.84 -6.69 -12.03
CA ILE A 105 -10.10 -5.26 -11.81
C ILE A 105 -9.68 -4.79 -10.41
N SER A 106 -9.67 -5.69 -9.43
CA SER A 106 -9.15 -5.42 -8.10
C SER A 106 -7.67 -5.03 -8.12
N TYR A 107 -6.87 -5.52 -9.06
CA TYR A 107 -5.48 -5.10 -9.20
C TYR A 107 -5.37 -3.62 -9.61
N SER A 108 -6.24 -3.19 -10.53
CA SER A 108 -6.33 -1.79 -10.95
C SER A 108 -6.78 -0.89 -9.81
N ALA A 109 -7.83 -1.31 -9.10
CA ALA A 109 -8.36 -0.59 -7.94
C ALA A 109 -7.33 -0.50 -6.81
N PHE A 110 -6.53 -1.56 -6.61
CA PHE A 110 -5.45 -1.57 -5.62
C PHE A 110 -4.36 -0.58 -5.98
N ILE A 111 -3.87 -0.57 -7.23
CA ILE A 111 -2.84 0.39 -7.67
C ILE A 111 -3.33 1.83 -7.47
N ILE A 112 -4.56 2.13 -7.90
CA ILE A 112 -5.14 3.47 -7.77
C ILE A 112 -5.33 3.86 -6.30
N GLY A 113 -5.95 2.97 -5.50
CA GLY A 113 -6.19 3.19 -4.09
C GLY A 113 -4.90 3.39 -3.30
N LEU A 114 -3.90 2.52 -3.52
CA LEU A 114 -2.59 2.59 -2.88
C LEU A 114 -1.82 3.85 -3.28
N SER A 115 -1.71 4.14 -4.59
CA SER A 115 -0.93 5.28 -5.07
C SER A 115 -1.48 6.61 -4.55
N LEU A 116 -2.79 6.82 -4.63
CA LEU A 116 -3.42 8.04 -4.14
C LEU A 116 -3.40 8.14 -2.61
N SER A 117 -3.63 7.03 -1.90
CA SER A 117 -3.60 7.02 -0.43
C SER A 117 -2.20 7.31 0.12
N GLN A 118 -1.16 6.64 -0.39
CA GLN A 118 0.22 6.88 0.06
C GLN A 118 0.71 8.27 -0.37
N CYS A 119 0.37 8.74 -1.58
CA CYS A 119 0.68 10.10 -1.99
C CYS A 119 0.07 11.13 -1.02
N TYR A 120 -1.21 10.97 -0.66
CA TYR A 120 -1.88 11.84 0.30
C TYR A 120 -1.23 11.80 1.69
N VAL A 121 -0.94 10.60 2.21
CA VAL A 121 -0.33 10.43 3.55
C VAL A 121 1.07 11.05 3.59
N HIS A 122 1.90 10.83 2.58
CA HIS A 122 3.24 11.39 2.54
C HIS A 122 3.22 12.92 2.36
N ALA A 123 2.35 13.43 1.48
CA ALA A 123 2.19 14.87 1.28
C ALA A 123 1.72 15.58 2.57
N THR A 124 0.70 15.03 3.26
CA THR A 124 0.19 15.63 4.51
C THR A 124 1.18 15.60 5.66
N GLN A 125 2.14 14.66 5.67
CA GLN A 125 3.22 14.65 6.66
C GLN A 125 4.24 15.79 6.47
N MET A 126 4.34 16.36 5.26
CA MET A 126 5.23 17.49 4.95
C MET A 126 4.68 18.82 5.47
N PHE A 127 3.37 19.03 5.42
CA PHE A 127 2.71 20.33 5.63
C PHE A 127 2.04 20.51 7.01
N LYS A 128 2.42 19.70 8.01
CA LYS A 128 1.85 19.72 9.38
C LYS A 128 1.87 21.06 10.14
N ARG A 129 2.37 22.16 9.55
CA ARG A 129 2.49 23.48 10.18
C ARG A 129 1.53 24.58 9.71
N GLY A 130 0.54 24.30 8.84
CA GLY A 130 -0.50 25.31 8.59
C GLY A 130 -1.31 25.17 7.31
N GLU A 131 -2.06 24.08 7.15
CA GLU A 131 -3.05 24.01 6.07
C GLU A 131 -4.43 24.54 6.52
N PRO A 132 -5.16 25.25 5.63
CA PRO A 132 -6.49 25.76 5.91
C PRO A 132 -7.49 24.60 6.09
N LEU A 133 -8.26 24.65 7.18
CA LEU A 133 -9.20 23.62 7.65
C LEU A 133 -10.14 23.03 6.58
N TRP A 134 -10.43 23.75 5.49
CA TRP A 134 -11.47 23.39 4.52
C TRP A 134 -10.99 22.46 3.41
N PHE A 135 -9.80 22.70 2.84
CA PHE A 135 -9.19 21.85 1.79
C PHE A 135 -8.76 20.49 2.35
N SER A 136 -8.36 20.48 3.63
CA SER A 136 -8.06 19.28 4.42
C SER A 136 -9.30 18.41 4.65
N GLY A 137 -10.48 19.00 4.86
CA GLY A 137 -11.70 18.25 5.23
C GLY A 137 -12.23 17.36 4.12
N PHE A 138 -12.38 17.89 2.90
CA PHE A 138 -12.90 17.10 1.77
C PHE A 138 -11.93 15.99 1.35
N LEU A 139 -10.64 16.32 1.16
CA LEU A 139 -9.62 15.32 0.81
C LEU A 139 -9.47 14.25 1.89
N ARG A 140 -9.56 14.62 3.18
CA ARG A 140 -9.60 13.64 4.29
C ARG A 140 -10.83 12.74 4.19
N ARG A 141 -12.01 13.26 3.86
CA ARG A 141 -13.22 12.43 3.68
C ARG A 141 -13.05 11.45 2.51
N VAL A 142 -12.57 11.91 1.37
CA VAL A 142 -12.28 11.03 0.21
C VAL A 142 -11.27 9.96 0.60
N TYR A 143 -10.20 10.34 1.31
CA TYR A 143 -9.21 9.40 1.81
C TYR A 143 -9.82 8.34 2.74
N VAL A 144 -10.55 8.76 3.78
CA VAL A 144 -11.10 7.85 4.80
C VAL A 144 -12.26 7.00 4.28
N TYR A 145 -13.16 7.55 3.47
CA TYR A 145 -14.40 6.86 3.07
C TYR A 145 -14.33 6.19 1.70
N ILE A 146 -13.38 6.57 0.85
CA ILE A 146 -13.27 6.03 -0.51
C ILE A 146 -11.94 5.32 -0.70
N LEU A 147 -10.82 6.03 -0.59
CA LEU A 147 -9.50 5.45 -0.93
C LEU A 147 -9.12 4.30 0.00
N LEU A 148 -9.30 4.47 1.32
CA LEU A 148 -8.88 3.48 2.31
C LEU A 148 -9.72 2.19 2.24
N PRO A 149 -11.08 2.24 2.13
CA PRO A 149 -11.88 1.05 1.91
C PRO A 149 -11.60 0.38 0.56
N VAL A 150 -11.48 1.14 -0.53
CA VAL A 150 -11.17 0.58 -1.86
C VAL A 150 -9.82 -0.12 -1.84
N MET A 151 -8.80 0.48 -1.23
CA MET A 151 -7.47 -0.13 -1.10
C MET A 151 -7.52 -1.45 -0.33
N HIS A 152 -8.14 -1.48 0.86
CA HIS A 152 -8.17 -2.71 1.67
C HIS A 152 -9.06 -3.80 1.06
N LEU A 153 -10.20 -3.46 0.45
CA LEU A 153 -11.06 -4.45 -0.20
C LEU A 153 -10.40 -5.03 -1.46
N SER A 154 -9.71 -4.19 -2.24
CA SER A 154 -8.97 -4.66 -3.42
C SER A 154 -7.77 -5.52 -3.03
N GLU A 155 -7.02 -5.14 -1.99
CA GLU A 155 -5.94 -5.94 -1.42
C GLU A 155 -6.45 -7.31 -0.94
N PHE A 156 -7.54 -7.34 -0.18
CA PHE A 156 -8.17 -8.57 0.29
C PHE A 156 -8.55 -9.48 -0.88
N ASN A 157 -9.18 -8.93 -1.92
CA ASN A 157 -9.59 -9.72 -3.07
C ASN A 157 -8.38 -10.29 -3.84
N LEU A 158 -7.29 -9.52 -3.96
CA LEU A 158 -6.06 -10.02 -4.58
C LEU A 158 -5.42 -11.15 -3.79
N LEU A 159 -5.37 -11.03 -2.46
CA LEU A 159 -4.85 -12.08 -1.58
C LEU A 159 -5.73 -13.34 -1.63
N LEU A 160 -7.06 -13.17 -1.66
CA LEU A 160 -7.99 -14.29 -1.81
C LEU A 160 -7.78 -15.02 -3.14
N LEU A 161 -7.67 -14.27 -4.24
CA LEU A 161 -7.41 -14.84 -5.57
C LEU A 161 -6.06 -15.54 -5.63
N ASN A 162 -5.04 -15.00 -4.96
CA ASN A 162 -3.70 -15.61 -4.90
C ASN A 162 -3.69 -16.95 -4.16
N VAL A 163 -4.53 -17.10 -3.12
CA VAL A 163 -4.71 -18.37 -2.40
C VAL A 163 -5.52 -19.38 -3.22
N GLN A 164 -6.49 -18.91 -4.02
CA GLN A 164 -7.28 -19.77 -4.90
C GLN A 164 -6.51 -20.23 -6.14
N SER A 165 -5.55 -19.43 -6.63
CA SER A 165 -4.72 -19.80 -7.76
C SER A 165 -3.71 -20.87 -7.36
N SER A 166 -3.82 -22.07 -7.94
CA SER A 166 -2.89 -23.20 -7.76
C SER A 166 -1.41 -22.89 -8.10
N GLN A 167 -1.11 -21.71 -8.64
CA GLN A 167 0.24 -21.33 -9.07
C GLN A 167 1.17 -20.93 -7.90
N SER A 168 0.66 -20.71 -6.68
CA SER A 168 1.43 -20.12 -5.57
C SER A 168 1.77 -21.07 -4.41
N ILE A 169 1.30 -22.32 -4.43
CA ILE A 169 1.35 -23.22 -3.26
C ILE A 169 2.36 -24.34 -3.46
N GLU A 170 3.63 -24.05 -3.19
CA GLU A 170 4.68 -25.09 -3.12
C GLU A 170 4.84 -25.68 -1.70
N SER A 171 4.27 -25.06 -0.65
CA SER A 171 4.36 -25.59 0.72
C SER A 171 3.05 -25.52 1.52
N PRO A 172 2.66 -26.59 2.25
CA PRO A 172 1.43 -26.64 3.04
C PRO A 172 1.43 -25.68 4.24
N VAL A 173 2.61 -25.30 4.73
CA VAL A 173 2.77 -24.32 5.83
C VAL A 173 2.39 -22.92 5.36
N LEU A 174 2.77 -22.54 4.13
CA LEU A 174 2.48 -21.22 3.57
C LEU A 174 0.97 -21.03 3.32
N ASP A 175 0.27 -22.08 2.91
CA ASP A 175 -1.19 -22.07 2.72
C ASP A 175 -1.95 -21.81 4.05
N ILE A 176 -1.51 -22.44 5.14
CA ILE A 176 -2.07 -22.18 6.48
C ILE A 176 -1.86 -20.72 6.88
N VAL A 177 -0.64 -20.18 6.66
CA VAL A 177 -0.33 -18.78 6.97
C VAL A 177 -1.23 -17.84 6.18
N HIS A 178 -1.40 -18.07 4.87
CA HIS A 178 -2.25 -17.23 4.02
C HIS A 178 -3.72 -17.23 4.48
N LYS A 179 -4.26 -18.40 4.84
CA LYS A 179 -5.62 -18.53 5.37
C LYS A 179 -5.80 -17.79 6.69
N ILE A 180 -4.84 -17.91 7.60
CA ILE A 180 -4.85 -17.18 8.88
C ILE A 180 -4.85 -15.68 8.62
N VAL A 181 -3.96 -15.18 7.75
CA VAL A 181 -3.88 -13.76 7.44
C VAL A 181 -5.20 -13.26 6.84
N LEU A 182 -5.82 -13.99 5.91
CA LEU A 182 -7.12 -13.64 5.33
C LEU A 182 -8.24 -13.53 6.37
N VAL A 183 -8.29 -14.45 7.35
CA VAL A 183 -9.29 -14.41 8.44
C VAL A 183 -9.12 -13.16 9.29
N PHE A 184 -7.87 -12.79 9.61
CA PHE A 184 -7.59 -11.61 10.43
C PHE A 184 -7.54 -10.29 9.64
N PHE A 185 -7.49 -10.34 8.31
CA PHE A 185 -7.34 -9.16 7.45
C PHE A 185 -8.48 -8.16 7.63
N LEU A 186 -9.73 -8.60 7.50
CA LEU A 186 -10.91 -7.75 7.64
C LEU A 186 -11.04 -7.10 9.04
N PRO A 187 -10.95 -7.84 10.16
CA PRO A 187 -11.01 -7.21 11.47
C PRO A 187 -9.86 -6.23 11.71
N LEU A 188 -8.66 -6.53 11.22
CA LEU A 188 -7.52 -5.61 11.28
C LEU A 188 -7.75 -4.33 10.46
N ALA A 189 -8.26 -4.47 9.23
CA ALA A 189 -8.60 -3.34 8.37
C ALA A 189 -9.69 -2.46 9.01
N CYS A 190 -10.70 -3.05 9.64
CA CYS A 190 -11.74 -2.31 10.37
C CYS A 190 -11.17 -1.53 11.57
N VAL A 191 -10.25 -2.13 12.33
CA VAL A 191 -9.57 -1.45 13.44
C VAL A 191 -8.69 -0.30 12.93
N ALA A 192 -7.96 -0.51 11.84
CA ALA A 192 -7.15 0.53 11.21
C ALA A 192 -8.02 1.68 10.68
N TRP A 193 -9.16 1.36 10.06
CA TRP A 193 -10.10 2.34 9.54
C TRP A 193 -10.72 3.18 10.66
N ARG A 194 -11.17 2.54 11.76
CA ARG A 194 -11.66 3.25 12.95
C ARG A 194 -10.61 4.21 13.52
N LYS A 195 -9.34 3.81 13.57
CA LYS A 195 -8.24 4.66 14.03
C LYS A 195 -7.95 5.83 13.07
N ALA A 196 -8.28 5.72 11.79
CA ALA A 196 -8.12 6.80 10.81
C ALA A 196 -9.27 7.81 10.82
N MET A 197 -10.46 7.41 11.31
CA MET A 197 -11.61 8.30 11.48
C MET A 197 -11.44 9.27 12.66
N VAL A 198 -10.81 8.81 13.75
CA VAL A 198 -10.50 9.62 14.94
C VAL A 198 -9.34 10.56 14.63
#